data_AF-A0A352JP42-F1
#
_entry.id   AF-A0A352JP42-F1
#
_cell.length_a   1.000
_cell.length_b   1.000
_cell.length_c   1.000
_cell.angle_alpha   90.00
_cell.angle_beta   90.00
_cell.angle_gamma   90.00
#
_symmetry.space_group_name_H-M   'P 1'
#
loop_
_entity.id
_entity.type
_entity.pdbx_description
1 polymer ?
#
loop_
_entity_poly.entity_id
_entity_poly.type
_entity_poly.pdbx_seq_one_letter_code
_entity_poly.pdbx_strand_id
1 'polypeptide(L)'
;MPDQTVTNVSFLFPIVVVVVLVLFILGNAIRILREYERGVVFRLGRLVGAKGPGLILLIPLIDKMVKVSLRTVAMDVPPQDIITRDNVTVKVNAVAYYRVIDPTKAIIDVEDYNYATSLIAQTTLRSILGKVALDDLLSNR
;
A
#
# COMPACT_ATOMS: atom_id res chain seq x y z
N MET A 1 -0.24 59.93 -24.86
CA MET A 1 -0.86 59.53 -23.58
C MET A 1 -0.60 58.04 -23.42
N PRO A 2 0.26 57.60 -22.49
CA PRO A 2 0.65 56.20 -22.41
C PRO A 2 -0.50 55.38 -21.85
N ASP A 3 -0.68 54.23 -22.46
CA ASP A 3 -1.79 53.30 -22.35
C ASP A 3 -1.86 52.67 -20.94
N GLN A 4 -2.66 53.28 -20.05
CA GLN A 4 -2.88 52.79 -18.69
C GLN A 4 -3.63 51.44 -18.65
N THR A 5 -4.21 51.00 -19.77
CA THR A 5 -4.90 49.71 -19.81
C THR A 5 -3.89 48.55 -19.81
N VAL A 6 -2.76 48.66 -20.51
CA VAL A 6 -1.74 47.59 -20.59
C VAL A 6 -1.03 47.38 -19.25
N THR A 7 -0.80 48.45 -18.50
CA THR A 7 -0.12 48.38 -17.19
C THR A 7 -0.98 47.66 -16.15
N ASN A 8 -2.30 47.85 -16.15
CA ASN A 8 -3.20 47.14 -15.22
C ASN A 8 -3.34 45.65 -15.59
N VAL A 9 -3.39 45.34 -16.88
CA VAL A 9 -3.43 43.94 -17.37
C VAL A 9 -2.16 43.18 -17.00
N SER A 10 -0.99 43.83 -17.04
CA SER A 10 0.28 43.20 -16.64
C SER A 10 0.41 42.97 -15.13
N PHE A 11 -0.23 43.78 -14.28
CA PHE A 11 -0.32 43.53 -12.83
C PHE A 11 -1.40 42.51 -12.44
N LEU A 12 -2.49 42.39 -13.20
CA LEU A 12 -3.55 41.41 -12.97
C LEU A 12 -3.12 39.99 -13.35
N PHE A 13 -2.33 39.83 -14.40
CA PHE A 13 -1.86 38.52 -14.88
C PHE A 13 -1.14 37.68 -13.80
N PRO A 14 -0.13 38.18 -13.05
CA PRO A 14 0.51 37.41 -11.99
C PRO A 14 -0.43 37.09 -10.83
N ILE A 15 -1.39 37.97 -10.50
CA ILE A 15 -2.38 37.70 -9.45
C ILE A 15 -3.30 36.55 -9.86
N VAL A 16 -3.79 36.54 -11.11
CA VAL A 16 -4.62 35.45 -11.63
C VAL A 16 -3.85 34.13 -11.64
N VAL A 17 -2.58 34.13 -12.06
CA VAL A 17 -1.72 32.94 -12.03
C VAL A 17 -1.53 32.41 -10.60
N VAL A 18 -1.28 33.28 -9.63
CA VAL A 18 -1.15 32.88 -8.21
C VAL A 18 -2.46 32.31 -7.66
N VAL A 19 -3.60 32.92 -7.98
CA VAL A 19 -4.92 32.44 -7.52
C VAL A 19 -5.23 31.06 -8.12
N VAL A 20 -4.97 30.85 -9.41
CA VAL A 20 -5.15 29.55 -10.06
C VAL A 20 -4.21 28.50 -9.46
N LEU A 21 -2.95 28.86 -9.19
CA LEU A 21 -1.98 27.97 -8.54
C LEU A 21 -2.44 27.56 -7.13
N VAL A 22 -2.93 28.52 -6.32
CA VAL A 22 -3.44 28.27 -4.97
C VAL A 22 -4.69 27.40 -5.00
N LEU A 23 -5.62 27.65 -5.92
CA LEU A 23 -6.82 26.81 -6.10
C LEU A 23 -6.46 25.39 -6.54
N PHE A 24 -5.47 25.23 -7.42
CA PHE A 24 -4.99 23.92 -7.85
C PHE A 24 -4.32 23.14 -6.71
N ILE A 25 -3.58 23.83 -5.84
CA ILE A 25 -2.98 23.28 -4.62
C ILE A 25 -4.08 22.86 -3.63
N LEU A 26 -5.07 23.71 -3.36
CA LEU A 26 -6.17 23.38 -2.45
C LEU A 26 -7.04 22.24 -2.96
N GLY A 27 -7.31 22.19 -4.27
CA GLY A 27 -8.09 21.11 -4.89
C GLY A 27 -7.41 19.75 -4.78
N ASN A 28 -6.08 19.70 -4.95
CA ASN A 28 -5.31 18.47 -4.78
C ASN A 28 -5.07 18.06 -3.32
N ALA A 29 -5.29 18.99 -2.38
CA ALA A 29 -5.07 18.75 -0.97
C ALA A 29 -6.14 17.86 -0.33
N ILE A 30 -7.36 17.86 -0.89
CA ILE A 30 -8.49 17.15 -0.31
C ILE A 30 -8.49 15.72 -0.84
N ARG A 31 -8.11 14.75 0.00
CA ARG A 31 -8.33 13.33 -0.30
C ARG A 31 -9.33 12.72 0.67
N ILE A 32 -10.30 12.01 0.11
CA ILE A 32 -11.30 11.25 0.85
C ILE A 32 -10.80 9.82 0.94
N LEU A 33 -10.69 9.31 2.17
CA LEU A 33 -10.41 7.90 2.42
C LEU A 33 -11.70 7.16 2.77
N ARG A 34 -11.85 5.98 2.18
CA ARG A 34 -12.96 5.07 2.45
C ARG A 34 -12.69 4.38 3.80
N GLU A 35 -13.75 3.92 4.47
CA GLU A 35 -13.65 3.32 5.81
C GLU A 35 -12.70 2.12 5.90
N TYR A 36 -12.60 1.35 4.82
CA TYR A 36 -11.72 0.19 4.72
C TYR A 36 -10.29 0.52 4.27
N GLU A 37 -9.99 1.79 3.96
CA GLU A 37 -8.66 2.26 3.58
C GLU A 37 -8.03 3.06 4.73
N ARG A 38 -6.74 2.84 4.96
CA ARG A 38 -5.93 3.68 5.85
C ARG A 38 -4.84 4.37 5.04
N GLY A 39 -4.66 5.67 5.27
CA GLY A 39 -3.62 6.46 4.63
C GLY A 39 -2.44 6.61 5.56
N VAL A 40 -1.30 6.00 5.22
CA VAL A 40 -0.03 6.27 5.89
C VAL A 40 0.55 7.53 5.26
N VAL A 41 0.68 8.59 6.06
CA VAL A 41 1.16 9.90 5.57
C VAL A 41 2.60 10.12 5.99
N PHE A 42 3.42 10.46 5.01
CA PHE A 42 4.81 10.86 5.13
C PHE A 42 4.93 12.35 4.82
N ARG A 43 5.49 13.12 5.75
CA ARG A 43 5.77 14.55 5.60
C ARG A 43 7.26 14.76 5.64
N LEU A 44 7.86 15.22 4.53
CA LEU A 44 9.32 15.43 4.43
C LEU A 44 10.16 14.22 4.92
N GLY A 45 9.70 13.00 4.60
CA GLY A 45 10.38 11.77 5.03
C GLY A 45 10.13 11.37 6.49
N ARG A 46 9.37 12.14 7.28
CA ARG A 46 8.93 11.75 8.62
C ARG A 46 7.54 11.11 8.58
N LEU A 47 7.37 10.07 9.38
CA LEU A 47 6.06 9.48 9.61
C LEU A 47 5.20 10.46 10.41
N VAL A 48 4.05 10.87 9.84
CA VAL A 48 3.00 11.58 10.60
C VAL A 48 2.06 10.59 11.27
N GLY A 49 1.93 9.40 10.68
CA GLY A 49 1.14 8.28 11.20
C GLY A 49 0.09 7.79 10.21
N ALA A 50 -0.62 6.74 10.60
CA ALA A 50 -1.80 6.26 9.89
C ALA A 50 -3.00 7.14 10.21
N LYS A 51 -3.49 7.89 9.21
CA LYS A 51 -4.71 8.68 9.36
C LYS A 51 -5.94 7.82 9.03
N GLY A 52 -6.95 7.95 9.88
CA GLY A 52 -8.22 7.25 9.77
C GLY A 52 -9.10 7.70 8.60
N PRO A 53 -10.23 7.00 8.39
CA PRO A 53 -11.13 7.31 7.30
C PRO A 53 -11.76 8.69 7.47
N GLY A 54 -12.06 9.34 6.33
CA GLY A 54 -12.60 10.70 6.30
C GLY A 54 -11.80 11.65 5.42
N LEU A 55 -12.05 12.95 5.63
CA LEU A 55 -11.41 14.03 4.89
C LEU A 55 -10.00 14.27 5.44
N ILE A 56 -8.98 13.98 4.64
CA ILE A 56 -7.60 14.28 5.00
C ILE A 56 -7.11 15.41 4.10
N LEU A 57 -6.71 16.51 4.74
CA LEU A 57 -5.97 17.57 4.08
C LEU A 57 -4.49 17.16 4.00
N LEU A 58 -4.01 16.96 2.78
CA LEU A 58 -2.60 16.71 2.46
C LEU A 58 -2.05 17.96 1.80
N ILE A 59 -0.87 18.40 2.20
CA ILE A 59 -0.23 19.52 1.49
C ILE A 59 0.43 18.95 0.24
N PRO A 60 -0.10 19.19 -0.98
CA PRO A 60 0.55 18.70 -2.18
C PRO A 60 1.94 19.33 -2.26
N LEU A 61 2.94 18.53 -2.62
CA LEU A 61 4.39 18.81 -2.61
C LEU A 61 5.14 18.25 -1.38
N ILE A 62 4.57 18.35 -0.17
CA ILE A 62 5.28 17.99 1.07
C ILE A 62 4.82 16.63 1.60
N ASP A 63 3.53 16.34 1.48
CA ASP A 63 2.90 15.15 2.02
C ASP A 63 2.79 14.07 0.94
N LYS A 64 3.37 12.89 1.18
CA LYS A 64 3.13 11.66 0.41
C LYS A 64 2.22 10.75 1.22
N MET A 65 1.18 10.22 0.61
CA MET A 65 0.27 9.28 1.26
C MET A 65 0.24 7.95 0.51
N VAL A 66 0.46 6.86 1.24
CA VAL A 66 0.28 5.49 0.76
C VAL A 66 -1.02 4.94 1.34
N LYS A 67 -1.88 4.40 0.48
CA LYS A 67 -3.15 3.80 0.89
C LYS A 67 -2.95 2.31 1.14
N VAL A 68 -3.46 1.81 2.26
CA VAL A 68 -3.45 0.39 2.62
C VAL A 68 -4.87 -0.06 2.92
N SER A 69 -5.28 -1.18 2.33
CA SER A 69 -6.58 -1.80 2.62
C SER A 69 -6.50 -2.61 3.90
N LEU A 70 -7.52 -2.49 4.76
CA LEU A 70 -7.66 -3.30 5.98
C LEU A 70 -8.50 -4.56 5.77
N ARG A 71 -8.91 -4.83 4.52
CA ARG A 71 -9.71 -6.00 4.15
C ARG A 71 -8.83 -7.26 4.16
N THR A 72 -9.46 -8.41 4.44
CA THR A 72 -8.86 -9.70 4.16
C THR A 72 -8.61 -9.86 2.66
N VAL A 73 -7.38 -10.17 2.30
CA VAL A 73 -6.95 -10.46 0.94
C VAL A 73 -6.56 -11.94 0.89
N ALA A 74 -6.93 -12.60 -0.21
CA ALA A 74 -6.45 -13.91 -0.55
C ALA A 74 -5.17 -13.75 -1.38
N MET A 75 -4.09 -14.37 -0.94
CA MET A 75 -2.82 -14.38 -1.64
C MET A 75 -2.49 -15.80 -2.06
N ASP A 76 -2.29 -15.99 -3.34
CA ASP A 76 -1.84 -17.25 -3.90
C ASP A 76 -0.36 -17.46 -3.59
N VAL A 77 -0.05 -18.60 -2.98
CA VAL A 77 1.33 -19.01 -2.76
C VAL A 77 1.80 -19.78 -4.00
N PRO A 78 2.93 -19.39 -4.62
CA PRO A 78 3.37 -20.04 -5.84
C PRO A 78 3.63 -21.54 -5.59
N PRO A 79 3.31 -22.41 -6.58
CA PRO A 79 3.52 -23.84 -6.48
C PRO A 79 4.95 -24.20 -6.09
N GLN A 80 5.12 -25.12 -5.14
CA GLN A 80 6.44 -25.61 -4.75
C GLN A 80 6.56 -27.11 -4.95
N ASP A 81 7.72 -27.52 -5.47
CA ASP A 81 8.14 -28.93 -5.50
C ASP A 81 8.86 -29.25 -4.19
N ILE A 82 8.29 -30.17 -3.41
CA ILE A 82 8.79 -30.55 -2.08
C ILE A 82 8.97 -32.06 -2.04
N ILE A 83 10.07 -32.49 -1.41
CA ILE A 83 10.32 -33.90 -1.11
C ILE A 83 9.80 -34.16 0.31
N THR A 84 8.84 -35.06 0.43
CA THR A 84 8.27 -35.50 1.71
C THR A 84 9.25 -36.41 2.46
N ARG A 85 8.95 -36.71 3.74
CA ARG A 85 9.79 -37.60 4.56
C ARG A 85 10.00 -38.99 3.93
N ASP A 86 9.02 -39.46 3.18
CA ASP A 86 9.05 -40.78 2.54
C ASP A 86 9.75 -40.75 1.17
N ASN A 87 10.51 -39.69 0.89
CA ASN A 87 11.29 -39.50 -0.34
C ASN A 87 10.43 -39.45 -1.62
N VAL A 88 9.18 -38.97 -1.49
CA VAL A 88 8.28 -38.73 -2.62
C VAL A 88 8.23 -37.24 -2.93
N THR A 89 8.42 -36.90 -4.21
CA THR A 89 8.28 -35.53 -4.73
C THR A 89 6.81 -35.20 -4.99
N VAL A 90 6.31 -34.14 -4.35
CA VAL A 90 4.95 -33.63 -4.55
C VAL A 90 4.98 -32.15 -4.93
N LYS A 91 4.07 -31.75 -5.82
CA LYS A 91 3.82 -30.35 -6.15
C LYS A 91 2.60 -29.87 -5.38
N VAL A 92 2.76 -28.85 -4.56
CA VAL A 92 1.69 -28.30 -3.71
C VAL A 92 1.40 -26.85 -4.05
N ASN A 93 0.12 -26.50 -4.01
CA ASN A 93 -0.38 -25.14 -4.13
C ASN A 93 -1.13 -24.78 -2.86
N ALA A 94 -1.05 -23.53 -2.41
CA ALA A 94 -1.76 -23.07 -1.23
C ALA A 94 -2.25 -21.62 -1.41
N VAL A 95 -3.30 -21.27 -0.69
CA VAL A 95 -3.85 -19.91 -0.64
C VAL A 95 -3.80 -19.44 0.81
N ALA A 96 -3.22 -18.26 1.06
CA ALA A 96 -3.14 -17.65 2.37
C ALA A 96 -4.11 -16.47 2.47
N TYR A 97 -4.92 -16.45 3.54
CA TYR A 97 -5.80 -15.32 3.85
C TYR A 97 -5.16 -14.48 4.95
N TYR A 98 -4.97 -13.19 4.69
CA TYR A 98 -4.48 -12.25 5.71
C TYR A 98 -5.13 -10.89 5.55
N ARG A 99 -5.05 -10.08 6.62
CA ARG A 99 -5.47 -8.67 6.61
C ARG A 99 -4.44 -7.84 7.37
N VAL A 100 -4.23 -6.61 6.93
CA VAL A 100 -3.31 -5.68 7.62
C VAL A 100 -4.00 -5.15 8.88
N ILE A 101 -3.39 -5.38 10.05
CA ILE A 101 -3.87 -4.86 11.34
C ILE A 101 -3.27 -3.47 11.60
N ASP A 102 -1.96 -3.33 11.42
CA ASP A 102 -1.21 -2.08 11.57
C ASP A 102 -0.62 -1.66 10.21
N PRO A 103 -1.24 -0.68 9.53
CA PRO A 103 -0.77 -0.22 8.22
C PRO A 103 0.51 0.61 8.32
N THR A 104 0.82 1.20 9.48
CA THR A 104 2.07 1.93 9.66
C THR A 104 3.25 0.97 9.63
N LYS A 105 3.18 -0.11 10.42
CA LYS A 105 4.21 -1.16 10.40
C LYS A 105 4.32 -1.86 9.05
N ALA A 106 3.19 -2.17 8.41
CA ALA A 106 3.19 -2.85 7.11
C ALA A 106 3.92 -2.08 5.99
N ILE A 107 4.02 -0.75 6.10
CA ILE A 107 4.70 0.10 5.10
C ILE A 107 6.12 0.49 5.54
N ILE A 108 6.40 0.55 6.85
CA ILE A 108 7.70 0.99 7.37
C ILE A 108 8.65 -0.18 7.56
N ASP A 109 8.16 -1.29 8.10
CA ASP A 109 9.01 -2.41 8.51
C ASP A 109 9.39 -3.29 7.32
N VAL A 110 8.59 -3.30 6.25
CA VAL A 110 8.78 -4.15 5.07
C VAL A 110 8.47 -3.34 3.81
N GLU A 111 9.34 -3.45 2.79
CA GLU A 111 9.18 -2.77 1.50
C GLU A 111 7.90 -3.24 0.76
N ASP A 112 7.75 -4.57 0.61
CA ASP A 112 6.53 -5.19 0.11
C ASP A 112 6.10 -6.33 1.06
N TYR A 113 5.11 -6.02 1.90
CA TYR A 113 4.54 -6.98 2.83
C TYR A 113 3.85 -8.16 2.12
N ASN A 114 3.31 -7.99 0.91
CA ASN A 114 2.68 -9.09 0.18
C ASN A 114 3.75 -10.10 -0.24
N TYR A 115 4.84 -9.61 -0.84
CA TYR A 115 5.95 -10.45 -1.26
C TYR A 115 6.62 -11.14 -0.07
N ALA A 116 6.92 -10.40 1.00
CA ALA A 116 7.53 -10.98 2.21
C ALA A 116 6.64 -12.06 2.85
N THR A 117 5.33 -11.81 2.95
CA THR A 117 4.37 -12.80 3.46
C THR A 117 4.33 -14.04 2.56
N SER A 118 4.39 -13.87 1.24
CA SER A 118 4.44 -14.99 0.29
C SER A 118 5.68 -15.85 0.48
N LEU A 119 6.84 -15.23 0.76
CA LEU A 119 8.09 -15.94 1.00
C LEU A 119 8.06 -16.70 2.33
N ILE A 120 7.51 -16.09 3.38
CA ILE A 120 7.33 -16.76 4.68
C ILE A 120 6.39 -17.95 4.54
N ALA A 121 5.27 -17.80 3.83
CA ALA A 121 4.32 -18.89 3.58
C ALA A 121 5.01 -20.05 2.82
N GLN A 122 5.78 -19.72 1.79
CA GLN A 122 6.58 -20.67 1.03
C GLN A 122 7.59 -21.45 1.87
N THR A 123 8.41 -20.76 2.67
CA THR A 123 9.40 -21.40 3.55
C THR A 123 8.72 -22.25 4.62
N THR A 124 7.57 -21.79 5.15
CA THR A 124 6.80 -22.51 6.16
C THR A 124 6.18 -23.79 5.58
N LEU A 125 5.56 -23.70 4.39
CA LEU A 125 5.04 -24.86 3.66
C LEU A 125 6.14 -25.88 3.41
N ARG A 126 7.30 -25.44 2.91
CA ARG A 126 8.47 -26.32 2.71
C ARG A 126 8.93 -27.00 4.00
N SER A 127 8.99 -26.26 5.10
CA SER A 127 9.45 -26.79 6.39
C SER A 127 8.48 -27.80 7.00
N ILE A 128 7.17 -27.57 6.88
CA ILE A 128 6.14 -28.47 7.41
C ILE A 128 6.05 -29.71 6.53
N LEU A 129 5.90 -29.54 5.21
CA LEU A 129 5.69 -30.66 4.28
C LEU A 129 6.93 -31.57 4.16
N GLY A 130 8.14 -31.05 4.38
CA GLY A 130 9.34 -31.89 4.48
C GLY A 130 9.37 -32.79 5.73
N LYS A 131 8.56 -32.51 6.75
CA LYS A 131 8.49 -33.29 8.00
C LYS A 131 7.31 -34.27 8.04
N VAL A 132 6.34 -34.11 7.14
CA VAL A 132 5.08 -34.87 7.13
C VAL A 132 5.17 -36.02 6.10
N ALA A 133 4.54 -37.15 6.42
CA ALA A 133 4.45 -38.30 5.52
C ALA A 133 3.38 -38.06 4.43
N LEU A 134 3.50 -38.71 3.27
CA LEU A 134 2.54 -38.50 2.17
C LEU A 134 1.10 -38.87 2.57
N ASP A 135 0.95 -39.91 3.38
CA ASP A 135 -0.35 -40.43 3.79
C ASP A 135 -1.14 -39.43 4.66
N ASP A 136 -0.43 -38.68 5.50
CA ASP A 136 -1.02 -37.60 6.31
C ASP A 136 -1.50 -36.42 5.45
N LEU A 137 -0.85 -36.17 4.30
CA LEU A 137 -1.23 -35.11 3.35
C LEU A 137 -2.49 -35.47 2.56
N LEU A 138 -2.72 -36.76 2.31
CA LEU A 138 -3.92 -37.25 1.62
C LEU A 138 -5.10 -37.41 2.58
N SER A 139 -4.83 -37.75 3.84
CA SER A 139 -5.84 -37.99 4.87
C SER A 139 -6.43 -36.70 5.47
N ASN A 140 -5.68 -35.59 5.48
CA ASN A 140 -6.10 -34.30 6.06
C ASN A 140 -6.41 -33.21 5.03
N ARG A 141 -7.06 -33.56 3.91
CA ARG A 141 -7.52 -32.57 2.92
C ARG A 141 -8.61 -31.64 3.44
#